data_AF-A0A1I1D949-F1
#
_entry.id   AF-A0A1I1D949-F1
#
_cell.length_a   1.000
_cell.length_b   1.000
_cell.length_c   1.000
_cell.angle_alpha   90.00
_cell.angle_beta   90.00
_cell.angle_gamma   90.00
#
_symmetry.space_group_name_H-M   'P 1'
#
loop_
_entity.id
_entity.type
_entity.pdbx_description
1 polymer ?
#
loop_
_entity_poly.entity_id
_entity_poly.type
_entity_poly.pdbx_seq_one_letter_code
_entity_poly.pdbx_strand_id
1 'polypeptide(L)'
;MRTTLSNTLLLSLAGAMLAACSDGGSPGVASASLQQVSAKASAPACAAAWVASAIYTGGNSASYGNVNYTANWWTQGNNPSTDSGPAGSGKPWTSAGACGDSVPPVTPPPVTPPPPGATTGTINFHLLLGAGSAQDQLLLDGGNYNDLIMSNIIAGVMYGHLLKQYYPGMQFQKDYLYGSILGQLLQENIATGLYVSSGNLIDPSPDQQAVMGTGQGGPYQINNYAADMVSGSYAPAGHSLINYVALQKNIGYTMANAAQQYSKPTPPSFNNKYYGPMLTAYFHYNDFVALIVTGKGTGGWTTPWQPDYDNALVNFTKLPDNFLDVLLNVAYNQGFYGTLMTSYSKLAATATAATVASVNAYSSVWGATDTYKQYPYQVRYYLDQLYDNPIPTTSATAFATPANHVAFAIPALGTVFSNVFQTLAYVNSAGQSAYISAAQAQAAFNSALATAGVAAGATLDLSNAANRAQIFTVLEGAIGNLETSLNTKFNATTNVQL
;
A
#
# COMPACT_ATOMS: atom_id res chain seq x y z
N MET A 1 -27.31 42.34 24.77
CA MET A 1 -26.96 43.52 23.95
C MET A 1 -27.04 43.07 22.49
N ARG A 2 -28.10 43.37 21.71
CA ARG A 2 -28.33 44.63 20.94
C ARG A 2 -27.04 45.04 20.20
N THR A 3 -26.93 45.09 18.87
CA THR A 3 -27.76 45.71 17.78
C THR A 3 -27.27 45.16 16.40
N THR A 4 -28.07 44.74 15.40
CA THR A 4 -28.94 45.42 14.40
C THR A 4 -28.31 46.52 13.51
N LEU A 5 -28.44 46.34 12.17
CA LEU A 5 -28.68 47.30 11.05
C LEU A 5 -28.65 46.46 9.74
N SER A 6 -29.69 46.13 8.96
CA SER A 6 -30.82 46.84 8.28
C SER A 6 -30.46 47.69 7.06
N ASN A 7 -30.81 47.21 5.84
CA ASN A 7 -31.71 47.89 4.85
C ASN A 7 -31.82 47.06 3.54
N THR A 8 -32.97 46.46 3.18
CA THR A 8 -34.12 46.93 2.35
C THR A 8 -33.82 47.35 0.89
N LEU A 9 -34.43 46.68 -0.11
CA LEU A 9 -35.50 47.24 -0.97
C LEU A 9 -36.14 46.18 -1.90
N LEU A 10 -37.46 46.26 -2.04
CA LEU A 10 -38.36 45.47 -2.90
C LEU A 10 -38.30 45.90 -4.38
N LEU A 11 -38.75 45.02 -5.29
CA LEU A 11 -39.80 45.34 -6.27
C LEU A 11 -40.51 44.06 -6.76
N SER A 12 -41.84 44.14 -6.90
CA SER A 12 -42.76 43.04 -7.22
C SER A 12 -43.83 43.50 -8.22
N LEU A 13 -44.48 42.52 -8.88
CA LEU A 13 -45.77 42.55 -9.62
C LEU A 13 -45.77 43.19 -11.03
N ALA A 14 -46.59 42.79 -12.01
CA ALA A 14 -47.66 41.79 -12.17
C ALA A 14 -48.05 41.68 -13.67
N GLY A 15 -48.77 40.61 -14.05
CA GLY A 15 -49.57 40.56 -15.28
C GLY A 15 -50.28 39.22 -15.44
N ALA A 16 -51.62 39.20 -15.34
CA ALA A 16 -52.49 38.03 -15.42
C ALA A 16 -53.62 38.22 -16.46
N MET A 17 -54.41 37.15 -16.69
CA MET A 17 -55.71 36.97 -17.38
C MET A 17 -55.60 36.18 -18.71
N LEU A 18 -56.23 35.02 -19.00
CA LEU A 18 -57.56 34.35 -18.86
C LEU A 18 -58.49 34.43 -20.12
N ALA A 19 -58.87 33.23 -20.63
CA ALA A 19 -60.11 32.83 -21.38
C ALA A 19 -60.38 33.42 -22.79
N ALA A 20 -61.12 32.84 -23.75
CA ALA A 20 -61.69 31.51 -24.08
C ALA A 20 -62.41 31.58 -25.48
N CYS A 21 -62.77 30.41 -26.07
CA CYS A 21 -63.81 30.13 -27.11
C CYS A 21 -63.62 30.69 -28.54
N SER A 22 -64.23 30.20 -29.64
CA SER A 22 -64.70 28.90 -30.17
C SER A 22 -65.12 29.13 -31.64
N ASP A 23 -65.23 28.05 -32.43
CA ASP A 23 -66.05 27.83 -33.64
C ASP A 23 -65.60 28.28 -35.06
N GLY A 24 -65.54 27.28 -35.96
CA GLY A 24 -66.21 27.37 -37.27
C GLY A 24 -65.39 27.09 -38.53
N GLY A 25 -65.59 25.91 -39.14
CA GLY A 25 -65.68 25.77 -40.61
C GLY A 25 -64.52 25.08 -41.35
N SER A 26 -64.77 23.86 -41.83
CA SER A 26 -64.07 23.28 -43.00
C SER A 26 -64.69 23.79 -44.31
N PRO A 27 -63.92 23.86 -45.41
CA PRO A 27 -63.87 22.73 -46.35
C PRO A 27 -62.45 22.40 -46.84
N GLY A 28 -62.21 21.14 -47.21
CA GLY A 28 -60.89 20.62 -47.56
C GLY A 28 -60.38 20.98 -48.96
N VAL A 29 -59.07 20.88 -49.18
CA VAL A 29 -58.38 19.88 -50.05
C VAL A 29 -56.85 20.07 -50.01
N ALA A 30 -56.16 18.93 -50.13
CA ALA A 30 -54.78 18.72 -50.58
C ALA A 30 -53.58 19.05 -49.65
N SER A 31 -52.86 17.98 -49.31
CA SER A 31 -51.60 17.91 -48.59
C SER A 31 -50.45 18.69 -49.23
N ALA A 32 -49.73 19.44 -48.39
CA ALA A 32 -48.29 19.67 -48.52
C ALA A 32 -47.73 19.93 -47.11
N SER A 33 -47.25 18.87 -46.46
CA SER A 33 -46.53 18.96 -45.20
C SER A 33 -45.16 19.61 -45.44
N LEU A 34 -45.01 20.87 -45.04
CA LEU A 34 -43.71 21.49 -44.84
C LEU A 34 -43.00 20.75 -43.68
N GLN A 35 -41.96 19.99 -44.01
CA GLN A 35 -41.06 19.42 -43.00
C GLN A 35 -40.32 20.58 -42.32
N GLN A 36 -40.72 20.89 -41.10
CA GLN A 36 -39.96 21.73 -40.19
C GLN A 36 -38.71 20.96 -39.77
N VAL A 37 -37.57 21.33 -40.36
CA VAL A 37 -36.26 20.78 -39.98
C VAL A 37 -35.91 21.36 -38.61
N SER A 38 -36.13 20.58 -37.54
CA SER A 38 -35.54 20.90 -36.24
C SER A 38 -34.02 20.81 -36.37
N ALA A 39 -33.34 21.95 -36.41
CA ALA A 39 -31.89 22.01 -36.25
C ALA A 39 -31.56 21.45 -34.85
N LYS A 40 -30.92 20.27 -34.82
CA LYS A 40 -30.36 19.70 -33.60
C LYS A 40 -29.22 20.62 -33.17
N ALA A 41 -29.37 21.32 -32.03
CA ALA A 41 -28.27 22.07 -31.45
C ALA A 41 -27.14 21.08 -31.12
N SER A 42 -26.03 21.16 -31.86
CA SER A 42 -24.80 20.41 -31.59
C SER A 42 -24.21 20.92 -30.27
N ALA A 43 -23.82 19.99 -29.39
CA ALA A 43 -23.19 20.36 -28.12
C ALA A 43 -21.83 21.03 -28.40
N PRO A 44 -21.38 21.96 -27.53
CA PRO A 44 -20.08 22.60 -27.72
C PRO A 44 -18.96 21.56 -27.78
N ALA A 45 -17.90 21.83 -28.55
CA ALA A 45 -16.75 20.94 -28.65
C ALA A 45 -16.09 20.73 -27.27
N CYS A 46 -15.58 19.52 -27.02
CA CYS A 46 -14.85 19.25 -25.78
C CYS A 46 -13.50 19.97 -25.75
N ALA A 47 -13.17 20.55 -24.59
CA ALA A 47 -11.84 21.04 -24.28
C ALA A 47 -10.85 19.86 -24.18
N ALA A 48 -9.55 20.16 -24.07
CA ALA A 48 -8.53 19.13 -23.83
C ALA A 48 -8.86 18.29 -22.59
N ALA A 49 -8.59 16.99 -22.64
CA ALA A 49 -8.87 16.08 -21.54
C ALA A 49 -8.13 16.52 -20.26
N TRP A 50 -8.80 16.43 -19.12
CA TRP A 50 -8.21 16.74 -17.84
C TRP A 50 -7.07 15.78 -17.50
N VAL A 51 -5.96 16.32 -16.97
CA VAL A 51 -4.77 15.57 -16.57
C VAL A 51 -4.44 15.93 -15.13
N ALA A 52 -4.34 14.93 -14.26
CA ALA A 52 -4.14 15.14 -12.82
C ALA A 52 -2.88 15.96 -12.48
N SER A 53 -1.80 15.78 -13.23
CA SER A 53 -0.52 16.49 -13.01
C SER A 53 -0.49 17.89 -13.61
N ALA A 54 -1.45 18.28 -14.45
CA ALA A 54 -1.49 19.60 -15.05
C ALA A 54 -2.00 20.64 -14.05
N ILE A 55 -1.37 21.82 -14.07
CA ILE A 55 -1.83 22.99 -13.30
C ILE A 55 -2.91 23.70 -14.13
N TYR A 56 -4.08 23.90 -13.53
CA TYR A 56 -5.15 24.70 -14.10
C TYR A 56 -5.35 25.94 -13.24
N THR A 57 -5.38 27.10 -13.89
CA THR A 57 -5.63 28.40 -13.28
C THR A 57 -7.04 28.89 -13.60
N GLY A 58 -7.54 29.88 -12.85
CA GLY A 58 -8.91 30.38 -13.00
C GLY A 58 -9.25 30.72 -14.46
N GLY A 59 -10.33 30.13 -14.97
CA GLY A 59 -10.79 30.27 -16.35
C GLY A 59 -10.26 29.22 -17.32
N ASN A 60 -9.31 28.36 -16.94
CA ASN A 60 -8.89 27.25 -17.79
C ASN A 60 -9.99 26.19 -17.91
N SER A 61 -10.12 25.61 -19.10
CA SER A 61 -11.12 24.58 -19.40
C SER A 61 -10.48 23.23 -19.65
N ALA A 62 -11.09 22.18 -19.11
CA ALA A 62 -10.72 20.79 -19.36
C ALA A 62 -11.97 19.92 -19.51
N SER A 63 -11.88 18.81 -20.22
CA SER A 63 -12.99 17.86 -20.36
C SER A 63 -12.75 16.60 -19.52
N TYR A 64 -13.81 16.09 -18.92
CA TYR A 64 -13.82 14.79 -18.23
C TYR A 64 -15.20 14.16 -18.36
N GLY A 65 -15.30 12.92 -18.83
CA GLY A 65 -16.58 12.22 -18.98
C GLY A 65 -17.61 12.92 -19.88
N ASN A 66 -17.20 13.48 -21.02
CA ASN A 66 -18.03 14.27 -21.95
C ASN A 66 -18.68 15.52 -21.36
N VAL A 67 -18.10 16.06 -20.29
CA VAL A 67 -18.49 17.33 -19.69
C VAL A 67 -17.28 18.25 -19.72
N ASN A 68 -17.47 19.48 -20.17
CA ASN A 68 -16.46 20.52 -20.01
C ASN A 68 -16.56 21.09 -18.61
N TYR A 69 -15.42 21.38 -18.01
CA TYR A 69 -15.29 22.03 -16.71
C TYR A 69 -14.39 23.23 -16.82
N THR A 70 -14.70 24.28 -16.05
CA THR A 70 -13.88 25.48 -15.95
C THR A 70 -13.31 25.58 -14.55
N ALA A 71 -12.00 25.76 -14.44
CA ALA A 71 -11.33 25.96 -13.17
C ALA A 71 -11.72 27.32 -12.58
N ASN A 72 -12.11 27.34 -11.31
CA ASN A 72 -12.53 28.56 -10.61
C ASN A 72 -11.32 29.36 -10.09
N TRP A 73 -10.23 28.66 -9.73
CA TRP A 73 -8.94 29.21 -9.30
C TRP A 73 -7.84 28.18 -9.57
N TRP A 74 -6.62 28.43 -9.06
CA TRP A 74 -5.51 27.49 -9.17
C TRP A 74 -5.88 26.10 -8.60
N THR A 75 -5.72 25.05 -9.39
CA THR A 75 -6.05 23.67 -9.03
C THR A 75 -5.13 22.70 -9.75
N GLN A 76 -4.70 21.65 -9.05
CA GLN A 76 -3.89 20.55 -9.57
C GLN A 76 -4.32 19.28 -8.83
N GLY A 77 -4.42 18.14 -9.53
CA GLY A 77 -4.82 16.86 -8.93
C GLY A 77 -6.31 16.72 -8.59
N ASN A 78 -7.08 17.81 -8.44
CA ASN A 78 -8.52 17.72 -8.15
C ASN A 78 -9.33 17.32 -9.39
N ASN A 79 -10.00 16.17 -9.33
CA ASN A 79 -10.77 15.61 -10.44
C ASN A 79 -12.05 16.44 -10.67
N PRO A 80 -12.29 16.98 -11.89
CA PRO A 80 -13.43 17.83 -12.17
C PRO A 80 -14.80 17.17 -11.94
N SER A 81 -14.91 15.85 -12.04
CA SER A 81 -16.18 15.13 -11.82
C SER A 81 -16.58 15.01 -10.34
N THR A 82 -15.60 14.97 -9.43
CA THR A 82 -15.83 14.83 -7.98
C THR A 82 -15.62 16.13 -7.20
N ASP A 83 -14.85 17.05 -7.77
CA ASP A 83 -14.50 18.35 -7.19
C ASP A 83 -15.05 19.51 -8.00
N SER A 84 -16.29 19.38 -8.47
CA SER A 84 -17.07 20.45 -9.06
C SER A 84 -18.31 20.82 -8.26
N GLY A 85 -18.78 22.05 -8.45
CA GLY A 85 -20.05 22.52 -7.90
C GLY A 85 -20.52 23.79 -8.60
N PRO A 86 -21.74 24.27 -8.28
CA PRO A 86 -22.22 25.55 -8.80
C PRO A 86 -21.32 26.71 -8.32
N ALA A 87 -21.38 27.84 -9.03
CA ALA A 87 -20.63 29.04 -8.66
C ALA A 87 -20.90 29.41 -7.18
N GLY A 88 -19.83 29.62 -6.41
CA GLY A 88 -19.91 29.89 -4.97
C GLY A 88 -19.88 28.65 -4.04
N SER A 89 -19.80 27.44 -4.58
CA SER A 89 -19.73 26.18 -3.81
C SER A 89 -18.40 25.90 -3.09
N GLY A 90 -17.35 26.70 -3.36
CA GLY A 90 -16.00 26.45 -2.81
C GLY A 90 -15.25 25.30 -3.47
N LYS A 91 -15.77 24.73 -4.58
CA LYS A 91 -15.10 23.68 -5.34
C LYS A 91 -14.21 24.25 -6.46
N PRO A 92 -13.07 23.61 -6.78
CA PRO A 92 -12.12 24.13 -7.78
C PRO A 92 -12.64 24.10 -9.21
N TRP A 93 -13.66 23.31 -9.53
CA TRP A 93 -14.25 23.21 -10.87
C TRP A 93 -15.73 23.64 -10.90
N THR A 94 -16.14 24.25 -12.00
CA THR A 94 -17.56 24.47 -12.35
C THR A 94 -17.86 23.72 -13.64
N SER A 95 -18.95 22.94 -13.66
CA SER A 95 -19.39 22.27 -14.90
C SER A 95 -19.89 23.31 -15.91
N ALA A 96 -19.33 23.28 -17.11
CA ALA A 96 -19.73 24.08 -18.27
C ALA A 96 -20.72 23.33 -19.19
N GLY A 97 -21.22 22.17 -18.76
CA GLY A 97 -22.18 21.34 -19.48
C GLY A 97 -21.54 20.28 -20.38
N ALA A 98 -22.41 19.45 -20.97
CA ALA A 98 -22.00 18.38 -21.86
C ALA A 98 -21.28 18.94 -23.10
N CYS A 99 -20.28 18.20 -23.57
CA CYS A 99 -19.52 18.54 -24.76
C CYS A 99 -19.42 17.36 -25.73
N GLY A 100 -19.25 17.68 -27.01
CA GLY A 100 -19.15 16.71 -28.11
C GLY A 100 -20.51 16.23 -28.66
N ASP A 101 -20.54 15.86 -29.94
CA ASP A 101 -21.74 15.31 -30.55
C ASP A 101 -21.97 13.86 -30.10
N SER A 102 -23.24 13.48 -29.90
CA SER A 102 -23.64 12.11 -29.65
C SER A 102 -23.28 11.22 -30.84
N VAL A 103 -22.08 10.64 -30.83
CA VAL A 103 -21.71 9.54 -31.72
C VAL A 103 -22.53 8.31 -31.27
N PRO A 104 -23.15 7.53 -32.17
CA PRO A 104 -23.70 6.22 -31.82
C PRO A 104 -22.61 5.40 -31.11
N PRO A 105 -22.96 4.49 -30.19
CA PRO A 105 -22.00 3.87 -29.28
C PRO A 105 -20.79 3.37 -30.05
N VAL A 106 -19.71 4.14 -29.98
CA VAL A 106 -18.39 3.62 -30.27
C VAL A 106 -18.16 2.64 -29.14
N THR A 107 -18.20 1.34 -29.48
CA THR A 107 -17.45 0.35 -28.72
C THR A 107 -16.12 1.00 -28.36
N PRO A 108 -15.69 0.95 -27.09
CA PRO A 108 -14.35 1.42 -26.74
C PRO A 108 -13.38 0.88 -27.81
N PRO A 109 -12.33 1.62 -28.20
CA PRO A 109 -11.25 0.98 -28.95
C PRO A 109 -10.99 -0.34 -28.24
N PRO A 110 -10.85 -1.49 -28.95
CA PRO A 110 -10.63 -2.74 -28.26
C PRO A 110 -9.61 -2.44 -27.19
N VAL A 111 -9.96 -2.64 -25.92
CA VAL A 111 -8.95 -2.80 -24.89
C VAL A 111 -8.17 -3.96 -25.47
N THR A 112 -7.08 -3.65 -26.17
CA THR A 112 -6.15 -4.66 -26.59
C THR A 112 -5.89 -5.37 -25.28
N PRO A 113 -6.20 -6.67 -25.18
CA PRO A 113 -5.88 -7.41 -23.98
C PRO A 113 -4.47 -6.99 -23.60
N PRO A 114 -4.23 -6.55 -22.34
CA PRO A 114 -2.90 -6.14 -21.94
C PRO A 114 -1.92 -7.19 -22.47
N PRO A 115 -0.78 -6.78 -23.06
CA PRO A 115 0.18 -7.74 -23.59
C PRO A 115 0.37 -8.85 -22.55
N PRO A 116 0.32 -10.14 -22.93
CA PRO A 116 0.51 -11.22 -21.97
C PRO A 116 1.75 -10.94 -21.10
N GLY A 117 1.54 -10.80 -19.78
CA GLY A 117 2.59 -10.38 -18.85
C GLY A 117 2.72 -8.87 -18.60
N ALA A 118 1.68 -8.07 -18.81
CA ALA A 118 1.61 -6.70 -18.33
C ALA A 118 0.91 -6.60 -16.96
N THR A 119 1.32 -5.61 -16.16
CA THR A 119 0.68 -5.28 -14.88
C THR A 119 -0.56 -4.41 -15.12
N THR A 120 -1.73 -4.89 -14.69
CA THR A 120 -3.01 -4.19 -14.82
C THR A 120 -3.87 -4.27 -13.57
N GLY A 121 -4.73 -3.28 -13.33
CA GLY A 121 -5.74 -3.34 -12.28
C GLY A 121 -5.68 -2.15 -11.31
N THR A 122 -6.24 -2.32 -10.12
CA THR A 122 -6.28 -1.27 -9.10
C THR A 122 -6.22 -1.86 -7.71
N ILE A 123 -5.39 -1.26 -6.86
CA ILE A 123 -5.36 -1.56 -5.41
C ILE A 123 -5.89 -0.34 -4.69
N ASN A 124 -7.02 -0.50 -4.01
CA ASN A 124 -7.64 0.56 -3.21
C ASN A 124 -7.16 0.45 -1.76
N PHE A 125 -6.75 1.56 -1.17
CA PHE A 125 -6.22 1.62 0.19
C PHE A 125 -6.72 2.85 0.98
N HIS A 126 -6.34 2.93 2.26
CA HIS A 126 -6.90 3.87 3.23
C HIS A 126 -8.43 3.85 3.29
N LEU A 127 -8.98 2.71 3.70
CA LEU A 127 -10.40 2.49 3.97
C LEU A 127 -10.59 1.77 5.30
N LEU A 128 -11.71 2.01 5.98
CA LEU A 128 -12.13 1.19 7.11
C LEU A 128 -13.04 0.06 6.59
N LEU A 129 -12.76 -1.19 6.98
CA LEU A 129 -13.56 -2.31 6.50
C LEU A 129 -14.97 -2.23 7.09
N GLY A 130 -15.98 -2.21 6.22
CA GLY A 130 -17.37 -1.98 6.60
C GLY A 130 -17.73 -0.54 6.94
N ALA A 131 -16.84 0.42 6.68
CA ALA A 131 -17.12 1.85 6.86
C ALA A 131 -16.37 2.73 5.85
N GLY A 132 -17.12 3.52 5.08
CA GLY A 132 -16.54 4.47 4.12
C GLY A 132 -16.02 3.82 2.83
N SER A 133 -15.40 4.64 1.99
CA SER A 133 -14.76 4.26 0.74
C SER A 133 -13.24 4.39 0.87
N ALA A 134 -12.50 3.74 -0.03
CA ALA A 134 -11.08 4.00 -0.19
C ALA A 134 -10.83 5.48 -0.48
N GLN A 135 -9.80 6.02 0.17
CA GLN A 135 -9.35 7.39 0.00
C GLN A 135 -8.27 7.47 -1.08
N ASP A 136 -7.51 6.38 -1.26
CA ASP A 136 -6.38 6.32 -2.18
C ASP A 136 -6.39 5.04 -3.02
N GLN A 137 -5.68 5.10 -4.15
CA GLN A 137 -5.57 3.98 -5.08
C GLN A 137 -4.20 3.92 -5.76
N LEU A 138 -3.72 2.70 -6.02
CA LEU A 138 -2.66 2.45 -6.99
C LEU A 138 -3.30 2.00 -8.30
N LEU A 139 -3.18 2.83 -9.33
CA LEU A 139 -3.51 2.42 -10.69
C LEU A 139 -2.37 1.58 -11.24
N LEU A 140 -2.59 0.27 -11.35
CA LEU A 140 -1.65 -0.66 -11.94
C LEU A 140 -1.81 -0.55 -13.46
N ASP A 141 -1.05 0.34 -14.08
CA ASP A 141 -1.00 0.51 -15.54
C ASP A 141 0.46 0.74 -15.96
N GLY A 142 0.94 -0.01 -16.94
CA GLY A 142 2.29 0.15 -17.49
C GLY A 142 3.45 -0.18 -16.55
N GLY A 143 3.19 -0.82 -15.40
CA GLY A 143 4.23 -1.36 -14.51
C GLY A 143 4.98 -0.35 -13.64
N ASN A 144 4.48 0.88 -13.47
CA ASN A 144 5.13 1.92 -12.65
C ASN A 144 5.47 1.45 -11.23
N TYR A 145 4.64 0.61 -10.63
CA TYR A 145 4.82 0.13 -9.25
C TYR A 145 5.58 -1.20 -9.15
N ASN A 146 5.97 -1.82 -10.27
CA ASN A 146 6.47 -3.19 -10.27
C ASN A 146 7.73 -3.36 -9.43
N ASP A 147 8.70 -2.44 -9.54
CA ASP A 147 9.94 -2.49 -8.79
C ASP A 147 9.74 -2.20 -7.29
N LEU A 148 8.83 -1.30 -6.94
CA LEU A 148 8.41 -1.05 -5.56
C LEU A 148 7.77 -2.29 -4.95
N ILE A 149 6.83 -2.93 -5.65
CA ILE A 149 6.16 -4.17 -5.21
C ILE A 149 7.20 -5.29 -5.07
N MET A 150 8.05 -5.50 -6.08
CA MET A 150 9.13 -6.50 -6.03
C MET A 150 10.03 -6.30 -4.81
N SER A 151 10.47 -5.06 -4.55
CA SER A 151 11.36 -4.75 -3.42
C SER A 151 10.71 -5.06 -2.07
N ASN A 152 9.42 -4.71 -1.91
CA ASN A 152 8.66 -5.04 -0.70
C ASN A 152 8.48 -6.55 -0.52
N ILE A 153 8.19 -7.29 -1.59
CA ILE A 153 8.08 -8.76 -1.54
C ILE A 153 9.42 -9.40 -1.18
N ILE A 154 10.54 -8.91 -1.74
CA ILE A 154 11.89 -9.38 -1.38
C ILE A 154 12.15 -9.17 0.12
N ALA A 155 11.82 -7.99 0.65
CA ALA A 155 11.96 -7.70 2.07
C ALA A 155 11.04 -8.58 2.95
N GLY A 156 9.82 -8.85 2.51
CA GLY A 156 8.91 -9.76 3.21
C GLY A 156 9.39 -11.21 3.22
N VAL A 157 10.01 -11.68 2.14
CA VAL A 157 10.66 -13.00 2.11
C VAL A 157 11.86 -13.03 3.07
N MET A 158 12.67 -11.96 3.14
CA MET A 158 13.72 -11.82 4.15
C MET A 158 13.14 -11.87 5.57
N TYR A 159 12.06 -11.14 5.83
CA TYR A 159 11.37 -11.14 7.12
C TYR A 159 11.01 -12.57 7.55
N GLY A 160 10.35 -13.34 6.69
CA GLY A 160 10.04 -14.74 6.99
C GLY A 160 11.26 -15.66 7.14
N HIS A 161 12.33 -15.41 6.39
CA HIS A 161 13.61 -16.11 6.54
C HIS A 161 14.20 -15.88 7.94
N LEU A 162 14.23 -14.62 8.40
CA LEU A 162 14.72 -14.25 9.74
C LEU A 162 13.89 -14.92 10.85
N LEU A 163 12.55 -14.93 10.73
CA LEU A 163 11.68 -15.62 11.68
C LEU A 163 11.97 -17.12 11.78
N LYS A 164 12.08 -17.81 10.65
CA LYS A 164 12.38 -19.25 10.60
C LYS A 164 13.77 -19.56 11.12
N GLN A 165 14.73 -18.67 10.91
CA GLN A 165 16.09 -18.85 11.41
C GLN A 165 16.15 -18.68 12.92
N TYR A 166 15.39 -17.74 13.50
CA TYR A 166 15.32 -17.55 14.94
C TYR A 166 14.50 -18.63 15.65
N TYR A 167 13.37 -19.03 15.06
CA TYR A 167 12.49 -20.08 15.59
C TYR A 167 12.31 -21.21 14.55
N PRO A 168 13.22 -22.21 14.55
CA PRO A 168 13.17 -23.31 13.60
C PRO A 168 11.83 -24.06 13.61
N GLY A 169 11.32 -24.36 12.42
CA GLY A 169 10.03 -25.03 12.24
C GLY A 169 8.81 -24.11 12.28
N MET A 170 8.99 -22.80 12.45
CA MET A 170 7.90 -21.83 12.35
C MET A 170 7.18 -21.95 11.00
N GLN A 171 5.85 -22.09 11.06
CA GLN A 171 4.97 -22.02 9.90
C GLN A 171 4.18 -20.72 9.95
N PHE A 172 3.68 -20.27 8.80
CA PHE A 172 2.84 -19.06 8.66
C PHE A 172 2.25 -19.05 7.25
N GLN A 173 1.20 -18.27 7.04
CA GLN A 173 0.69 -18.00 5.69
C GLN A 173 1.67 -17.06 4.97
N LYS A 174 2.38 -17.57 3.95
CA LYS A 174 3.38 -16.82 3.18
C LYS A 174 2.82 -15.59 2.49
N ASP A 175 1.62 -15.63 1.91
CA ASP A 175 1.09 -14.48 1.17
C ASP A 175 0.94 -13.27 2.10
N TYR A 176 0.39 -13.48 3.30
CA TYR A 176 0.18 -12.39 4.25
C TYR A 176 1.47 -11.99 4.97
N LEU A 177 2.32 -12.95 5.38
CA LEU A 177 3.57 -12.59 6.04
C LEU A 177 4.55 -11.88 5.09
N TYR A 178 4.75 -12.41 3.87
CA TYR A 178 5.67 -11.81 2.90
C TYR A 178 5.09 -10.54 2.27
N GLY A 179 3.76 -10.45 2.16
CA GLY A 179 3.10 -9.23 1.72
C GLY A 179 3.06 -8.12 2.76
N SER A 180 3.24 -8.43 4.06
CA SER A 180 3.03 -7.46 5.16
C SER A 180 3.83 -6.18 4.99
N ILE A 181 5.06 -6.23 4.43
CA ILE A 181 5.88 -5.03 4.22
C ILE A 181 5.20 -4.05 3.24
N LEU A 182 4.66 -4.56 2.12
CA LEU A 182 3.90 -3.72 1.17
C LEU A 182 2.58 -3.27 1.78
N GLY A 183 1.86 -4.16 2.46
CA GLY A 183 0.60 -3.80 3.09
C GLY A 183 0.77 -2.70 4.14
N GLN A 184 1.87 -2.73 4.89
CA GLN A 184 2.21 -1.70 5.86
C GLN A 184 2.55 -0.37 5.20
N LEU A 185 3.27 -0.38 4.07
CA LEU A 185 3.48 0.83 3.27
C LEU A 185 2.14 1.45 2.86
N LEU A 186 1.22 0.64 2.34
CA LEU A 186 -0.09 1.10 1.89
C LEU A 186 -1.02 1.53 3.03
N GLN A 187 -0.77 1.08 4.26
CA GLN A 187 -1.58 1.47 5.41
C GLN A 187 -1.08 2.77 6.05
N GLU A 188 0.22 3.05 6.00
CA GLU A 188 0.85 4.19 6.68
C GLU A 188 1.12 5.37 5.76
N ASN A 189 1.44 5.12 4.49
CA ASN A 189 1.89 6.16 3.58
C ASN A 189 0.77 6.67 2.67
N ILE A 190 0.23 7.83 3.03
CA ILE A 190 -0.77 8.61 2.27
C ILE A 190 -0.32 9.03 0.87
N ALA A 191 0.98 9.01 0.58
CA ALA A 191 1.52 9.48 -0.68
C ALA A 191 2.04 8.35 -1.59
N THR A 192 1.76 7.08 -1.29
CA THR A 192 2.28 5.95 -2.11
C THR A 192 1.84 6.04 -3.57
N GLY A 193 0.66 6.60 -3.86
CA GLY A 193 0.17 6.84 -5.21
C GLY A 193 0.97 7.88 -6.02
N LEU A 194 1.87 8.63 -5.38
CA LEU A 194 2.77 9.60 -6.04
C LEU A 194 4.11 8.97 -6.45
N TYR A 195 4.34 7.70 -6.14
CA TYR A 195 5.56 6.98 -6.51
C TYR A 195 5.78 6.98 -8.02
N VAL A 196 7.05 7.14 -8.42
CA VAL A 196 7.49 7.01 -9.82
C VAL A 196 8.72 6.11 -9.92
N SER A 197 8.66 5.11 -10.79
CA SER A 197 9.74 4.12 -10.97
C SER A 197 11.10 4.70 -11.40
N SER A 198 11.09 5.89 -12.01
CA SER A 198 12.30 6.60 -12.43
C SER A 198 13.16 7.08 -11.25
N GLY A 199 12.58 7.19 -10.05
CA GLY A 199 13.27 7.59 -8.82
C GLY A 199 13.56 6.44 -7.87
N ASN A 200 14.41 6.69 -6.88
CA ASN A 200 14.67 5.75 -5.78
C ASN A 200 13.88 6.05 -4.51
N LEU A 201 13.08 7.12 -4.49
CA LEU A 201 12.27 7.48 -3.34
C LEU A 201 10.95 6.69 -3.37
N ILE A 202 10.55 6.15 -2.21
CA ILE A 202 9.25 5.49 -2.05
C ILE A 202 8.13 6.53 -2.06
N ASP A 203 8.34 7.60 -1.30
CA ASP A 203 7.48 8.76 -1.27
C ASP A 203 8.27 9.98 -1.76
N PRO A 204 8.05 10.42 -3.01
CA PRO A 204 8.70 11.61 -3.55
C PRO A 204 7.98 12.92 -3.19
N SER A 205 6.91 12.87 -2.40
CA SER A 205 6.11 14.06 -2.06
C SER A 205 6.94 15.12 -1.33
N PRO A 206 6.75 16.43 -1.62
CA PRO A 206 7.32 17.50 -0.80
C PRO A 206 6.84 17.45 0.66
N ASP A 207 5.63 16.94 0.91
CA ASP A 207 5.04 16.82 2.25
C ASP A 207 5.67 15.68 3.08
N GLN A 208 6.49 14.85 2.44
CA GLN A 208 7.21 13.74 3.05
C GLN A 208 8.13 14.18 4.20
N GLN A 209 8.49 15.46 4.27
CA GLN A 209 9.25 15.99 5.42
C GLN A 209 8.56 15.73 6.76
N ALA A 210 7.22 15.67 6.79
CA ALA A 210 6.47 15.39 8.01
C ALA A 210 6.78 14.00 8.58
N VAL A 211 6.86 12.96 7.73
CA VAL A 211 7.14 11.57 8.14
C VAL A 211 8.64 11.24 8.23
N MET A 212 9.51 12.17 7.87
CA MET A 212 10.97 12.04 8.00
C MET A 212 11.53 12.89 9.15
N GLY A 213 10.67 13.59 9.90
CA GLY A 213 11.04 14.44 11.02
C GLY A 213 11.61 13.69 12.23
N THR A 214 11.87 14.43 13.31
CA THR A 214 12.33 13.86 14.58
C THR A 214 11.29 12.91 15.17
N GLY A 215 11.72 11.70 15.55
CA GLY A 215 10.87 10.67 16.14
C GLY A 215 9.94 9.96 15.14
N GLN A 216 10.09 10.22 13.85
CA GLN A 216 9.33 9.57 12.79
C GLN A 216 10.10 8.39 12.20
N GLY A 217 9.43 7.51 11.46
CA GLY A 217 9.98 6.27 10.91
C GLY A 217 9.95 6.19 9.38
N GLY A 218 9.73 7.32 8.71
CA GLY A 218 9.60 7.39 7.26
C GLY A 218 8.27 6.86 6.73
N PRO A 219 8.22 6.47 5.45
CA PRO A 219 6.98 6.03 4.78
C PRO A 219 6.29 4.84 5.46
N TYR A 220 7.06 3.96 6.12
CA TYR A 220 6.49 2.83 6.84
C TYR A 220 6.06 3.17 8.27
N GLN A 221 6.43 4.33 8.81
CA GLN A 221 6.12 4.71 10.21
C GLN A 221 6.75 3.77 11.26
N ILE A 222 7.95 3.23 11.01
CA ILE A 222 8.77 2.51 12.01
C ILE A 222 9.38 3.47 13.06
N ASN A 223 8.54 4.21 13.79
CA ASN A 223 8.92 5.38 14.60
C ASN A 223 9.93 5.05 15.72
N ASN A 224 9.97 3.81 16.22
CA ASN A 224 10.94 3.34 17.22
C ASN A 224 12.21 2.72 16.61
N TYR A 225 12.55 3.00 15.35
CA TYR A 225 13.69 2.40 14.64
C TYR A 225 15.05 2.52 15.34
N ALA A 226 15.22 3.55 16.18
CA ALA A 226 16.46 3.81 16.91
C ALA A 226 16.52 3.09 18.27
N ALA A 227 15.40 2.53 18.75
CA ALA A 227 15.36 1.82 20.01
C ALA A 227 15.94 0.41 19.90
N ASP A 228 16.55 -0.06 20.97
CA ASP A 228 16.75 -1.48 21.20
C ASP A 228 15.49 -2.03 21.89
N MET A 229 14.73 -2.80 21.12
CA MET A 229 13.34 -3.17 21.46
C MET A 229 13.26 -4.23 22.57
N VAL A 230 14.39 -4.87 22.92
CA VAL A 230 14.48 -5.84 24.01
C VAL A 230 14.90 -5.17 25.32
N SER A 231 15.95 -4.33 25.28
CA SER A 231 16.41 -3.62 26.47
C SER A 231 15.47 -2.49 26.90
N GLY A 232 14.60 -2.02 25.99
CA GLY A 232 13.71 -0.88 26.24
C GLY A 232 14.48 0.44 26.37
N SER A 233 15.65 0.54 25.72
CA SER A 233 16.51 1.71 25.75
C SER A 233 16.92 2.13 24.33
N TYR A 234 17.52 3.32 24.19
CA TYR A 234 18.11 3.74 22.92
C TYR A 234 19.58 3.32 22.78
N ALA A 235 20.19 2.76 23.82
CA ALA A 235 21.53 2.22 23.72
C ALA A 235 21.48 0.88 22.96
N PRO A 236 22.19 0.73 21.84
CA PRO A 236 22.21 -0.53 21.10
C PRO A 236 22.73 -1.68 21.97
N ALA A 237 21.95 -2.74 22.12
CA ALA A 237 22.28 -3.90 22.95
C ALA A 237 22.02 -5.24 22.23
N GLY A 238 21.89 -5.21 20.91
CA GLY A 238 21.76 -6.39 20.05
C GLY A 238 20.42 -6.48 19.31
N HIS A 239 19.44 -5.64 19.64
CA HIS A 239 18.08 -5.68 19.10
C HIS A 239 17.57 -4.30 18.64
N SER A 240 18.48 -3.42 18.25
CA SER A 240 18.19 -2.21 17.48
C SER A 240 18.59 -2.40 16.01
N LEU A 241 18.02 -1.64 15.07
CA LEU A 241 18.32 -1.84 13.65
C LEU A 241 19.81 -1.68 13.31
N ILE A 242 20.52 -0.77 14.00
CA ILE A 242 21.98 -0.56 13.82
C ILE A 242 22.83 -1.75 14.27
N ASN A 243 22.31 -2.62 15.14
CA ASN A 243 23.05 -3.80 15.58
C ASN A 243 23.21 -4.84 14.47
N TYR A 244 22.32 -4.88 13.48
CA TYR A 244 22.40 -5.87 12.41
C TYR A 244 23.55 -5.56 11.46
N VAL A 245 24.44 -6.54 11.28
CA VAL A 245 25.58 -6.44 10.36
C VAL A 245 25.10 -6.06 8.95
N ALA A 246 23.97 -6.63 8.54
CA ALA A 246 23.35 -6.38 7.24
C ALA A 246 22.95 -4.93 7.00
N LEU A 247 22.55 -4.21 8.05
CA LEU A 247 21.99 -2.85 7.95
C LEU A 247 23.02 -1.77 8.29
N GLN A 248 23.94 -2.07 9.19
CA GLN A 248 24.76 -1.06 9.86
C GLN A 248 25.48 -0.08 8.92
N LYS A 249 25.96 -0.56 7.77
CA LYS A 249 26.74 0.24 6.82
C LYS A 249 25.90 1.32 6.08
N ASN A 250 24.60 1.08 5.90
CA ASN A 250 23.72 1.93 5.07
C ASN A 250 22.58 2.61 5.85
N ILE A 251 22.46 2.35 7.16
CA ILE A 251 21.33 2.85 7.95
C ILE A 251 21.33 4.37 8.16
N GLY A 252 22.49 5.03 8.01
CA GLY A 252 22.59 6.50 8.05
C GLY A 252 22.90 7.10 9.42
N TYR A 253 23.26 6.25 10.39
CA TYR A 253 23.84 6.64 11.68
C TYR A 253 24.82 5.55 12.14
N THR A 254 25.54 5.77 13.25
CA THR A 254 26.63 4.90 13.74
C THR A 254 26.34 4.37 15.12
N MET A 255 27.07 3.32 15.54
CA MET A 255 26.95 2.79 16.90
C MET A 255 27.25 3.85 17.98
N ALA A 256 28.11 4.83 17.68
CA ALA A 256 28.49 5.89 18.61
C ALA A 256 27.39 6.94 18.86
N ASN A 257 26.54 7.21 17.86
CA ASN A 257 25.48 8.21 17.96
C ASN A 257 24.05 7.61 18.00
N ALA A 258 23.93 6.29 17.90
CA ALA A 258 22.66 5.58 17.89
C ALA A 258 21.78 5.94 19.09
N ALA A 259 22.36 6.05 20.28
CA ALA A 259 21.62 6.39 21.51
C ALA A 259 20.96 7.77 21.48
N GLN A 260 21.38 8.67 20.60
CA GLN A 260 20.78 10.00 20.42
C GLN A 260 19.93 10.10 19.15
N GLN A 261 19.89 9.05 18.31
CA GLN A 261 19.26 9.11 17.00
C GLN A 261 17.74 9.35 17.08
N TYR A 262 17.07 8.91 18.14
CA TYR A 262 15.65 9.18 18.39
C TYR A 262 15.30 10.69 18.43
N SER A 263 16.29 11.54 18.75
CA SER A 263 16.15 12.99 18.81
C SER A 263 16.51 13.70 17.49
N LYS A 264 16.80 12.93 16.43
CA LYS A 264 17.22 13.43 15.12
C LYS A 264 16.17 13.09 14.05
N PRO A 265 16.18 13.84 12.92
CA PRO A 265 15.43 13.45 11.74
C PRO A 265 15.77 12.04 11.28
N THR A 266 14.79 11.38 10.67
CA THR A 266 14.93 10.05 10.10
C THR A 266 15.97 10.09 8.98
N PRO A 267 16.92 9.13 8.92
CA PRO A 267 17.89 9.10 7.84
C PRO A 267 17.21 8.95 6.46
N PRO A 268 17.70 9.63 5.41
CA PRO A 268 17.12 9.53 4.06
C PRO A 268 17.05 8.11 3.49
N SER A 269 17.90 7.20 3.98
CA SER A 269 17.93 5.78 3.61
C SER A 269 16.59 5.06 3.87
N PHE A 270 15.79 5.53 4.82
CA PHE A 270 14.45 4.99 5.13
C PHE A 270 13.42 5.23 4.03
N ASN A 271 13.63 6.23 3.17
CA ASN A 271 12.78 6.49 2.00
C ASN A 271 13.34 5.86 0.70
N ASN A 272 14.40 5.06 0.77
CA ASN A 272 14.94 4.41 -0.42
C ASN A 272 14.14 3.15 -0.76
N LYS A 273 13.67 3.01 -2.02
CA LYS A 273 12.83 1.88 -2.46
C LYS A 273 13.47 0.50 -2.30
N TYR A 274 14.80 0.41 -2.27
CA TYR A 274 15.52 -0.85 -2.13
C TYR A 274 15.95 -1.15 -0.68
N TYR A 275 16.01 -0.14 0.19
CA TYR A 275 16.50 -0.30 1.56
C TYR A 275 15.43 -0.07 2.63
N GLY A 276 14.54 0.90 2.44
CA GLY A 276 13.40 1.17 3.31
C GLY A 276 12.56 -0.07 3.63
N PRO A 277 12.11 -0.87 2.62
CA PRO A 277 11.37 -2.10 2.90
C PRO A 277 12.19 -3.09 3.74
N MET A 278 13.52 -3.15 3.54
CA MET A 278 14.39 -4.05 4.31
C MET A 278 14.52 -3.59 5.77
N LEU A 279 14.62 -2.29 6.03
CA LEU A 279 14.57 -1.77 7.41
C LEU A 279 13.27 -2.16 8.11
N THR A 280 12.13 -2.07 7.40
CA THR A 280 10.82 -2.48 7.92
C THR A 280 10.76 -3.99 8.22
N ALA A 281 11.36 -4.83 7.36
CA ALA A 281 11.45 -6.27 7.61
C ALA A 281 12.22 -6.61 8.90
N TYR A 282 13.35 -5.94 9.14
CA TYR A 282 14.11 -6.11 10.39
C TYR A 282 13.41 -5.51 11.61
N PHE A 283 12.60 -4.46 11.41
CA PHE A 283 11.78 -3.88 12.48
C PHE A 283 10.70 -4.87 12.94
N HIS A 284 9.94 -5.47 12.01
CA HIS A 284 9.02 -6.56 12.35
C HIS A 284 9.73 -7.77 12.97
N TYR A 285 10.93 -8.11 12.51
CA TYR A 285 11.73 -9.15 13.13
C TYR A 285 12.11 -8.80 14.59
N ASN A 286 12.46 -7.54 14.86
CA ASN A 286 12.67 -7.07 16.23
C ASN A 286 11.39 -7.16 17.08
N ASP A 287 10.21 -6.84 16.53
CA ASP A 287 8.94 -7.03 17.25
C ASP A 287 8.76 -8.49 17.69
N PHE A 288 8.98 -9.42 16.76
CA PHE A 288 8.91 -10.86 17.06
C PHE A 288 9.90 -11.28 18.15
N VAL A 289 11.17 -10.87 18.04
CA VAL A 289 12.18 -11.20 19.05
C VAL A 289 11.87 -10.53 20.40
N ALA A 290 11.40 -9.28 20.40
CA ALA A 290 11.06 -8.56 21.61
C ALA A 290 9.89 -9.21 22.37
N LEU A 291 8.83 -9.65 21.67
CA LEU A 291 7.73 -10.38 22.30
C LEU A 291 8.18 -11.66 23.01
N ILE A 292 9.16 -12.37 22.46
CA ILE A 292 9.76 -13.59 23.05
C ILE A 292 10.64 -13.25 24.25
N VAL A 293 11.60 -12.34 24.06
CA VAL A 293 12.64 -12.10 25.07
C VAL A 293 12.10 -11.29 26.25
N THR A 294 11.32 -10.24 25.98
CA THR A 294 10.77 -9.39 27.03
C THR A 294 9.54 -10.00 27.71
N GLY A 295 8.86 -10.95 27.05
CA GLY A 295 7.60 -11.51 27.55
C GLY A 295 7.71 -12.19 28.93
N LYS A 296 8.88 -12.76 29.24
CA LYS A 296 9.15 -13.41 30.53
C LYS A 296 9.26 -12.41 31.68
N GLY A 297 9.41 -11.12 31.35
CA GLY A 297 9.59 -9.97 32.23
C GLY A 297 10.78 -10.07 33.19
N THR A 298 11.05 -8.97 33.90
CA THR A 298 12.13 -8.90 34.89
C THR A 298 11.60 -9.25 36.27
N GLY A 299 12.36 -9.99 37.07
CA GLY A 299 12.04 -10.20 38.50
C GLY A 299 10.77 -11.01 38.77
N GLY A 300 10.31 -11.84 37.82
CA GLY A 300 9.13 -12.71 37.99
C GLY A 300 7.81 -12.10 37.52
N TRP A 301 7.81 -10.89 36.93
CA TRP A 301 6.63 -10.33 36.28
C TRP A 301 6.38 -10.99 34.92
N THR A 302 5.16 -11.47 34.68
CA THR A 302 4.75 -11.99 33.36
C THR A 302 4.03 -10.89 32.59
N THR A 303 4.43 -10.64 31.35
CA THR A 303 3.76 -9.64 30.50
C THR A 303 2.35 -10.10 30.12
N PRO A 304 1.45 -9.18 29.69
CA PRO A 304 0.05 -9.52 29.42
C PRO A 304 -0.18 -10.61 28.36
N TRP A 305 0.73 -10.75 27.40
CA TRP A 305 0.64 -11.74 26.31
C TRP A 305 1.20 -13.12 26.68
N GLN A 306 1.89 -13.24 27.82
CA GLN A 306 2.47 -14.52 28.28
C GLN A 306 1.57 -15.18 29.34
N PRO A 307 1.52 -16.53 29.40
CA PRO A 307 2.30 -17.51 28.61
C PRO A 307 1.72 -17.83 27.22
N ASP A 308 0.60 -17.18 26.85
CA ASP A 308 -0.17 -17.54 25.67
C ASP A 308 0.61 -17.36 24.36
N TYR A 309 1.49 -16.37 24.27
CA TYR A 309 2.33 -16.17 23.10
C TYR A 309 3.38 -17.28 22.92
N ASP A 310 4.05 -17.71 24.00
CA ASP A 310 4.98 -18.85 23.91
C ASP A 310 4.23 -20.13 23.45
N ASN A 311 3.03 -20.35 23.98
CA ASN A 311 2.17 -21.45 23.55
C ASN A 311 1.76 -21.30 22.07
N ALA A 312 1.48 -20.09 21.61
CA ALA A 312 1.16 -19.79 20.23
C ALA A 312 2.31 -20.14 19.30
N LEU A 313 3.55 -19.77 19.64
CA LEU A 313 4.73 -20.10 18.83
C LEU A 313 4.93 -21.62 18.72
N VAL A 314 4.76 -22.36 19.82
CA VAL A 314 4.79 -23.83 19.79
C VAL A 314 3.69 -24.38 18.89
N ASN A 315 2.47 -23.87 19.01
CA ASN A 315 1.34 -24.32 18.19
C ASN A 315 1.56 -24.04 16.69
N PHE A 316 2.07 -22.86 16.35
CA PHE A 316 2.34 -22.43 14.97
C PHE A 316 3.45 -23.23 14.28
N THR A 317 4.32 -23.94 15.01
CA THR A 317 5.22 -24.92 14.37
C THR A 317 4.50 -26.13 13.76
N LYS A 318 3.24 -26.35 14.12
CA LYS A 318 2.42 -27.51 13.72
C LYS A 318 1.14 -27.10 12.98
N LEU A 319 0.89 -25.80 12.85
CA LEU A 319 -0.31 -25.25 12.22
C LEU A 319 0.10 -24.42 10.99
N PRO A 320 0.05 -24.99 9.78
CA PRO A 320 0.30 -24.24 8.55
C PRO A 320 -0.74 -23.13 8.37
N ASP A 321 -0.39 -22.13 7.57
CA ASP A 321 -1.29 -21.03 7.18
C ASP A 321 -1.92 -20.28 8.36
N ASN A 322 -1.25 -20.31 9.51
CA ASN A 322 -1.69 -19.61 10.71
C ASN A 322 -1.62 -18.07 10.53
N PHE A 323 -2.17 -17.37 11.53
CA PHE A 323 -2.31 -15.91 11.55
C PHE A 323 -1.19 -15.19 12.31
N LEU A 324 0.05 -15.68 12.24
CA LEU A 324 1.21 -15.00 12.84
C LEU A 324 1.37 -13.56 12.30
N ASP A 325 1.03 -13.33 11.04
CA ASP A 325 1.00 -11.99 10.44
C ASP A 325 0.07 -11.03 11.20
N VAL A 326 -1.09 -11.50 11.68
CA VAL A 326 -2.02 -10.64 12.44
C VAL A 326 -1.41 -10.25 13.79
N LEU A 327 -0.79 -11.19 14.50
CA LEU A 327 -0.10 -10.91 15.76
C LEU A 327 1.01 -9.87 15.57
N LEU A 328 1.82 -10.03 14.52
CA LEU A 328 2.97 -9.16 14.28
C LEU A 328 2.58 -7.79 13.70
N ASN A 329 1.50 -7.70 12.92
CA ASN A 329 0.92 -6.40 12.52
C ASN A 329 0.25 -5.70 13.72
N VAL A 330 -0.42 -6.42 14.63
CA VAL A 330 -0.92 -5.85 15.88
C VAL A 330 0.23 -5.27 16.72
N ALA A 331 1.32 -6.03 16.86
CA ALA A 331 2.51 -5.58 17.56
C ALA A 331 3.09 -4.30 16.94
N TYR A 332 3.17 -4.26 15.61
CA TYR A 332 3.63 -3.12 14.84
C TYR A 332 2.79 -1.86 15.06
N ASN A 333 1.46 -1.96 14.92
CA ASN A 333 0.58 -0.79 14.96
C ASN A 333 0.19 -0.36 16.38
N GLN A 334 -0.22 -1.30 17.24
CA GLN A 334 -0.74 -0.99 18.59
C GLN A 334 0.37 -1.07 19.67
N GLY A 335 1.46 -1.79 19.40
CA GLY A 335 2.48 -2.11 20.40
C GLY A 335 2.11 -3.31 21.28
N PHE A 336 3.12 -3.89 21.95
CA PHE A 336 2.99 -5.17 22.68
C PHE A 336 2.04 -5.12 23.87
N TYR A 337 1.97 -3.97 24.54
CA TYR A 337 1.14 -3.77 25.73
C TYR A 337 -0.32 -3.42 25.41
N GLY A 338 -0.64 -3.31 24.11
CA GLY A 338 -2.02 -3.23 23.65
C GLY A 338 -2.83 -4.47 24.01
N THR A 339 -4.14 -4.30 24.17
CA THR A 339 -5.05 -5.39 24.54
C THR A 339 -5.21 -6.44 23.44
N LEU A 340 -4.96 -6.06 22.17
CA LEU A 340 -5.08 -6.97 21.03
C LEU A 340 -4.00 -8.03 21.03
N MET A 341 -2.77 -7.67 21.41
CA MET A 341 -1.65 -8.63 21.47
C MET A 341 -1.96 -9.77 22.44
N THR A 342 -2.49 -9.43 23.62
CA THR A 342 -2.96 -10.42 24.60
C THR A 342 -4.10 -11.28 24.06
N SER A 343 -5.07 -10.63 23.40
CA SER A 343 -6.25 -11.32 22.87
C SER A 343 -5.87 -12.33 21.78
N TYR A 344 -5.10 -11.92 20.77
CA TYR A 344 -4.67 -12.82 19.70
C TYR A 344 -3.70 -13.90 20.20
N SER A 345 -2.86 -13.62 21.21
CA SER A 345 -1.99 -14.64 21.81
C SER A 345 -2.82 -15.77 22.40
N LYS A 346 -3.89 -15.46 23.14
CA LYS A 346 -4.82 -16.45 23.69
C LYS A 346 -5.50 -17.28 22.61
N LEU A 347 -5.97 -16.64 21.54
CA LEU A 347 -6.55 -17.38 20.40
C LEU A 347 -5.51 -18.31 19.75
N ALA A 348 -4.28 -17.84 19.59
CA ALA A 348 -3.21 -18.56 18.92
C ALA A 348 -2.66 -19.75 19.74
N ALA A 349 -2.61 -19.61 21.06
CA ALA A 349 -2.14 -20.64 22.00
C ALA A 349 -2.84 -22.00 21.81
N THR A 350 -4.14 -21.95 21.49
CA THR A 350 -4.97 -23.15 21.27
C THR A 350 -5.59 -23.16 19.86
N ALA A 351 -5.00 -22.43 18.91
CA ALA A 351 -5.56 -22.29 17.57
C ALA A 351 -5.62 -23.63 16.84
N THR A 352 -6.73 -23.84 16.14
CA THR A 352 -6.93 -24.92 15.18
C THR A 352 -7.15 -24.33 13.78
N ALA A 353 -7.29 -25.17 12.76
CA ALA A 353 -7.69 -24.72 11.43
C ALA A 353 -9.02 -23.91 11.45
N ALA A 354 -9.96 -24.25 12.35
CA ALA A 354 -11.20 -23.50 12.51
C ALA A 354 -10.96 -22.10 13.13
N THR A 355 -10.04 -21.99 14.09
CA THR A 355 -9.62 -20.69 14.64
C THR A 355 -9.00 -19.83 13.54
N VAL A 356 -8.12 -20.41 12.73
CA VAL A 356 -7.49 -19.72 11.59
C VAL A 356 -8.56 -19.22 10.61
N ALA A 357 -9.52 -20.05 10.22
CA ALA A 357 -10.62 -19.65 9.34
C ALA A 357 -11.44 -18.49 9.93
N SER A 358 -11.71 -18.52 11.24
CA SER A 358 -12.41 -17.43 11.93
C SER A 358 -11.60 -16.13 11.97
N VAL A 359 -10.28 -16.21 12.18
CA VAL A 359 -9.41 -15.03 12.18
C VAL A 359 -9.25 -14.50 10.76
N ASN A 360 -9.23 -15.35 9.73
CA ASN A 360 -9.14 -14.94 8.33
C ASN A 360 -10.44 -14.30 7.82
N ALA A 361 -11.58 -14.54 8.47
CA ALA A 361 -12.84 -13.95 8.07
C ALA A 361 -12.89 -12.45 8.41
N TYR A 362 -13.13 -11.62 7.39
CA TYR A 362 -13.33 -10.17 7.54
C TYR A 362 -14.52 -9.80 8.43
N SER A 363 -15.47 -10.71 8.64
CA SER A 363 -16.60 -10.52 9.57
C SER A 363 -16.17 -10.27 11.01
N SER A 364 -14.95 -10.67 11.40
CA SER A 364 -14.40 -10.42 12.74
C SER A 364 -14.14 -8.94 13.03
N VAL A 365 -13.94 -8.12 11.99
CA VAL A 365 -13.59 -6.69 12.11
C VAL A 365 -14.51 -5.76 11.31
N TRP A 366 -15.45 -6.30 10.53
CA TRP A 366 -16.34 -5.51 9.69
C TRP A 366 -17.15 -4.48 10.49
N GLY A 367 -16.98 -3.20 10.18
CA GLY A 367 -17.63 -2.09 10.88
C GLY A 367 -17.05 -1.80 12.27
N ALA A 368 -15.93 -2.41 12.66
CA ALA A 368 -15.28 -2.11 13.93
C ALA A 368 -14.79 -0.65 13.95
N THR A 369 -15.09 0.07 15.03
CA THR A 369 -14.68 1.46 15.25
C THR A 369 -13.26 1.59 15.81
N ASP A 370 -12.73 0.51 16.39
CA ASP A 370 -11.34 0.43 16.85
C ASP A 370 -10.44 0.21 15.64
N THR A 371 -9.71 1.26 15.24
CA THR A 371 -8.83 1.23 14.07
C THR A 371 -7.67 0.24 14.24
N TYR A 372 -7.19 0.00 15.46
CA TYR A 372 -6.13 -0.98 15.69
C TYR A 372 -6.58 -2.42 15.41
N LYS A 373 -7.88 -2.72 15.55
CA LYS A 373 -8.42 -4.01 15.09
C LYS A 373 -8.48 -4.11 13.58
N GLN A 374 -8.63 -2.99 12.89
CA GLN A 374 -8.77 -2.93 11.43
C GLN A 374 -7.40 -3.03 10.73
N TYR A 375 -6.32 -2.47 11.28
CA TYR A 375 -5.03 -2.37 10.58
C TYR A 375 -4.48 -3.72 10.03
N PRO A 376 -4.42 -4.82 10.80
CA PRO A 376 -3.95 -6.10 10.25
C PRO A 376 -4.82 -6.62 9.10
N TYR A 377 -6.10 -6.26 9.10
CA TYR A 377 -7.06 -6.69 8.08
C TYR A 377 -7.09 -5.74 6.88
N GLN A 378 -6.75 -4.47 7.05
CA GLN A 378 -6.44 -3.56 5.95
C GLN A 378 -5.24 -4.09 5.17
N VAL A 379 -4.16 -4.48 5.87
CA VAL A 379 -2.99 -5.14 5.26
C VAL A 379 -3.42 -6.35 4.44
N ARG A 380 -4.20 -7.26 5.02
CA ARG A 380 -4.73 -8.43 4.28
C ARG A 380 -5.63 -8.05 3.12
N TYR A 381 -6.46 -7.02 3.25
CA TYR A 381 -7.35 -6.54 2.19
C TYR A 381 -6.57 -5.97 1.00
N TYR A 382 -5.47 -5.26 1.24
CA TYR A 382 -4.59 -4.77 0.19
C TYR A 382 -3.88 -5.93 -0.53
N LEU A 383 -3.46 -6.93 0.24
CA LEU A 383 -2.81 -8.11 -0.29
C LEU A 383 -3.78 -9.01 -1.06
N ASP A 384 -5.01 -9.18 -0.59
CA ASP A 384 -6.03 -9.94 -1.31
C ASP A 384 -6.37 -9.26 -2.64
N GLN A 385 -6.39 -7.91 -2.70
CA GLN A 385 -6.45 -7.21 -3.98
C GLN A 385 -5.25 -7.48 -4.87
N LEU A 386 -4.03 -7.38 -4.33
CA LEU A 386 -2.79 -7.63 -5.06
C LEU A 386 -2.71 -9.07 -5.60
N TYR A 387 -3.27 -10.03 -4.87
CA TYR A 387 -3.22 -11.46 -5.15
C TYR A 387 -4.44 -12.00 -5.87
N ASP A 388 -5.33 -11.11 -6.34
CA ASP A 388 -6.57 -11.47 -7.03
C ASP A 388 -7.43 -12.47 -6.24
N ASN A 389 -7.44 -12.30 -4.90
CA ASN A 389 -8.29 -13.06 -4.00
C ASN A 389 -9.65 -12.34 -3.82
N PRO A 390 -10.72 -13.07 -3.46
CA PRO A 390 -12.00 -12.44 -3.14
C PRO A 390 -11.88 -11.48 -1.95
N ILE A 391 -12.34 -10.24 -2.14
CA ILE A 391 -12.39 -9.21 -1.08
C ILE A 391 -13.83 -8.83 -0.76
N PRO A 392 -14.14 -8.50 0.50
CA PRO A 392 -15.47 -8.03 0.88
C PRO A 392 -15.76 -6.66 0.25
N THR A 393 -17.01 -6.43 -0.15
CA THR A 393 -17.43 -5.21 -0.85
C THR A 393 -18.43 -4.41 -0.02
N THR A 394 -19.71 -4.74 -0.11
CA THR A 394 -20.80 -4.03 0.59
C THR A 394 -21.12 -4.64 1.96
N SER A 395 -20.66 -5.86 2.23
CA SER A 395 -20.79 -6.53 3.51
C SER A 395 -19.64 -7.50 3.75
N ALA A 396 -19.49 -7.96 5.01
CA ALA A 396 -18.51 -8.97 5.40
C ALA A 396 -18.63 -10.32 4.67
N THR A 397 -19.76 -10.56 3.98
CA THR A 397 -20.07 -11.82 3.31
C THR A 397 -20.31 -11.66 1.81
N ALA A 398 -20.29 -10.42 1.30
CA ALA A 398 -20.46 -10.12 -0.12
C ALA A 398 -19.09 -9.86 -0.75
N PHE A 399 -18.57 -10.86 -1.48
CA PHE A 399 -17.24 -10.81 -2.04
C PHE A 399 -17.26 -10.52 -3.54
N ALA A 400 -16.25 -9.80 -4.00
CA ALA A 400 -15.88 -9.72 -5.40
C ALA A 400 -14.39 -10.04 -5.53
N THR A 401 -14.03 -10.74 -6.59
CA THR A 401 -12.62 -10.89 -6.96
C THR A 401 -12.26 -9.71 -7.85
N PRO A 402 -11.18 -8.97 -7.54
CA PRO A 402 -10.59 -8.03 -8.48
C PRO A 402 -10.20 -8.73 -9.79
N ALA A 403 -9.67 -7.98 -10.74
CA ALA A 403 -9.06 -8.56 -11.94
C ALA A 403 -7.64 -7.99 -12.06
N ASN A 404 -6.90 -8.11 -10.96
CA ASN A 404 -5.58 -7.52 -10.84
C ASN A 404 -4.54 -8.50 -11.38
N HIS A 405 -3.64 -8.01 -12.22
CA HIS A 405 -2.51 -8.75 -12.76
C HIS A 405 -1.23 -8.00 -12.41
N VAL A 406 -0.27 -8.68 -11.78
CA VAL A 406 0.96 -8.06 -11.30
C VAL A 406 2.12 -8.84 -11.87
N ALA A 407 2.53 -8.45 -13.07
CA ALA A 407 3.50 -9.20 -13.85
C ALA A 407 4.93 -8.95 -13.37
N PHE A 408 5.58 -10.03 -12.92
CA PHE A 408 6.98 -10.07 -12.56
C PHE A 408 7.80 -10.68 -13.69
N ALA A 409 8.36 -9.83 -14.54
CA ALA A 409 9.42 -10.25 -15.46
C ALA A 409 10.64 -10.70 -14.63
N ILE A 410 11.04 -11.97 -14.76
CA ILE A 410 12.14 -12.54 -13.98
C ILE A 410 13.47 -11.77 -14.13
N PRO A 411 13.84 -11.24 -15.31
CA PRO A 411 15.01 -10.37 -15.43
C PRO A 411 14.91 -9.09 -14.59
N ALA A 412 13.71 -8.49 -14.52
CA ALA A 412 13.47 -7.30 -13.70
C ALA A 412 13.52 -7.65 -12.20
N LEU A 413 12.90 -8.77 -11.80
CA LEU A 413 12.97 -9.26 -10.41
C LEU A 413 14.42 -9.52 -9.99
N GLY A 414 15.25 -10.13 -10.84
CA GLY A 414 16.67 -10.35 -10.56
C GLY A 414 17.46 -9.04 -10.42
N THR A 415 17.09 -8.01 -11.19
CA THR A 415 17.68 -6.67 -11.08
C THR A 415 17.29 -6.01 -9.76
N VAL A 416 16.01 -6.04 -9.39
CA VAL A 416 15.52 -5.49 -8.11
C VAL A 416 16.14 -6.24 -6.94
N PHE A 417 16.20 -7.58 -6.98
CA PHE A 417 16.88 -8.40 -5.99
C PHE A 417 18.34 -7.96 -5.81
N SER A 418 19.08 -7.82 -6.92
CA SER A 418 20.45 -7.31 -6.87
C SER A 418 20.56 -5.92 -6.25
N ASN A 419 19.67 -5.00 -6.61
CA ASN A 419 19.67 -3.64 -6.08
C ASN A 419 19.36 -3.61 -4.57
N VAL A 420 18.38 -4.40 -4.11
CA VAL A 420 18.07 -4.58 -2.69
C VAL A 420 19.28 -5.10 -1.93
N PHE A 421 19.89 -6.20 -2.37
CA PHE A 421 21.00 -6.80 -1.61
C PHE A 421 22.28 -5.96 -1.65
N GLN A 422 22.51 -5.14 -2.67
CA GLN A 422 23.60 -4.16 -2.70
C GLN A 422 23.49 -3.07 -1.63
N THR A 423 22.30 -2.87 -1.05
CA THR A 423 22.13 -1.95 0.08
C THR A 423 22.54 -2.58 1.42
N LEU A 424 22.80 -3.89 1.44
CA LEU A 424 23.16 -4.65 2.65
C LEU A 424 24.65 -4.94 2.72
N ALA A 425 25.12 -5.12 3.94
CA ALA A 425 26.51 -5.42 4.24
C ALA A 425 26.72 -6.82 4.87
N TYR A 426 27.97 -7.26 4.87
CA TYR A 426 28.43 -8.45 5.58
C TYR A 426 29.87 -8.24 6.05
N VAL A 427 30.35 -9.08 6.95
CA VAL A 427 31.76 -9.12 7.33
C VAL A 427 32.47 -10.09 6.39
N ASN A 428 33.42 -9.58 5.59
CA ASN A 428 34.16 -10.39 4.64
C ASN A 428 35.21 -11.29 5.34
N SER A 429 35.91 -12.12 4.56
CA SER A 429 36.95 -13.02 5.07
C SER A 429 38.16 -12.31 5.70
N ALA A 430 38.34 -11.00 5.46
CA ALA A 430 39.33 -10.17 6.10
C ALA A 430 38.83 -9.52 7.41
N GLY A 431 37.60 -9.84 7.85
CA GLY A 431 37.00 -9.27 9.06
C GLY A 431 36.47 -7.83 8.87
N GLN A 432 36.28 -7.37 7.64
CA GLN A 432 35.86 -6.00 7.33
C GLN A 432 34.42 -5.93 6.82
N SER A 433 33.69 -4.87 7.19
CA SER A 433 32.35 -4.60 6.64
C SER A 433 32.42 -4.22 5.16
N ALA A 434 31.78 -5.03 4.32
CA ALA A 434 31.68 -4.82 2.88
C ALA A 434 30.21 -4.85 2.42
N TYR A 435 29.87 -4.06 1.41
CA TYR A 435 28.59 -4.20 0.70
C TYR A 435 28.56 -5.50 -0.10
N ILE A 436 27.39 -6.12 -0.23
CA ILE A 436 27.19 -7.23 -1.16
C ILE A 436 27.27 -6.68 -2.58
N SER A 437 28.06 -7.31 -3.44
CA SER A 437 28.19 -6.88 -4.84
C SER A 437 27.03 -7.35 -5.69
N ALA A 438 26.76 -6.63 -6.79
CA ALA A 438 25.78 -7.05 -7.79
C ALA A 438 26.03 -8.48 -8.30
N ALA A 439 27.31 -8.84 -8.53
CA ALA A 439 27.69 -10.16 -9.01
C ALA A 439 27.33 -11.27 -8.00
N GLN A 440 27.54 -11.03 -6.70
CA GLN A 440 27.16 -11.99 -5.64
C GLN A 440 25.64 -12.17 -5.60
N ALA A 441 24.88 -11.07 -5.62
CA ALA A 441 23.42 -11.12 -5.59
C ALA A 441 22.82 -11.80 -6.85
N GLN A 442 23.32 -11.46 -8.03
CA GLN A 442 22.87 -12.07 -9.29
C GLN A 442 23.21 -13.56 -9.37
N ALA A 443 24.40 -13.96 -8.92
CA ALA A 443 24.78 -15.38 -8.90
C ALA A 443 23.85 -16.21 -8.00
N ALA A 444 23.53 -15.71 -6.80
CA ALA A 444 22.62 -16.38 -5.88
C ALA A 444 21.20 -16.48 -6.44
N PHE A 445 20.69 -15.41 -7.06
CA PHE A 445 19.37 -15.39 -7.70
C PHE A 445 19.28 -16.37 -8.88
N ASN A 446 20.28 -16.36 -9.77
CA ASN A 446 20.32 -17.26 -10.93
C ASN A 446 20.42 -18.74 -10.51
N SER A 447 21.18 -19.04 -9.45
CA SER A 447 21.23 -20.38 -8.87
C SER A 447 19.88 -20.81 -8.30
N ALA A 448 19.14 -19.91 -7.68
CA ALA A 448 17.80 -20.18 -7.16
C ALA A 448 16.77 -20.40 -8.28
N LEU A 449 16.83 -19.64 -9.37
CA LEU A 449 16.02 -19.86 -10.58
C LEU A 449 16.22 -21.27 -11.14
N ALA A 450 17.49 -21.68 -11.31
CA ALA A 450 17.83 -23.00 -11.81
C ALA A 450 17.30 -24.11 -10.90
N THR A 451 17.43 -23.93 -9.59
CA THR A 451 16.93 -24.89 -8.58
C THR A 451 15.41 -24.98 -8.58
N ALA A 452 14.72 -23.86 -8.76
CA ALA A 452 13.25 -23.80 -8.81
C ALA A 452 12.67 -24.18 -10.18
N GLY A 453 13.50 -24.41 -11.21
CA GLY A 453 13.06 -24.72 -12.56
C GLY A 453 12.35 -23.54 -13.26
N VAL A 454 12.64 -22.30 -12.88
CA VAL A 454 12.04 -21.09 -13.47
C VAL A 454 12.98 -20.55 -14.55
N ALA A 455 12.45 -20.37 -15.77
CA ALA A 455 13.23 -19.84 -16.88
C ALA A 455 13.63 -18.38 -16.65
N ALA A 456 14.88 -18.02 -16.95
CA ALA A 456 15.41 -16.67 -16.72
C ALA A 456 14.67 -15.57 -17.51
N GLY A 457 14.05 -15.90 -18.63
CA GLY A 457 13.23 -14.99 -19.44
C GLY A 457 11.73 -15.07 -19.18
N ALA A 458 11.29 -15.79 -18.15
CA ALA A 458 9.87 -15.92 -17.84
C ALA A 458 9.28 -14.62 -17.28
N THR A 459 7.96 -14.51 -17.38
CA THR A 459 7.16 -13.57 -16.61
C THR A 459 6.19 -14.38 -15.76
N LEU A 460 6.24 -14.18 -14.44
CA LEU A 460 5.34 -14.82 -13.48
C LEU A 460 4.35 -13.77 -12.99
N ASP A 461 3.07 -14.11 -12.85
CA ASP A 461 2.07 -13.19 -12.31
C ASP A 461 1.96 -13.36 -10.79
N LEU A 462 2.29 -12.32 -10.02
CA LEU A 462 2.19 -12.34 -8.55
C LEU A 462 0.72 -12.52 -8.10
N SER A 463 -0.24 -12.08 -8.91
CA SER A 463 -1.67 -12.31 -8.67
C SER A 463 -2.03 -13.80 -8.73
N ASN A 464 -1.36 -14.57 -9.58
CA ASN A 464 -1.63 -16.00 -9.70
C ASN A 464 -0.95 -16.79 -8.57
N ALA A 465 -1.72 -17.58 -7.80
CA ALA A 465 -1.21 -18.30 -6.64
C ALA A 465 -0.04 -19.27 -6.95
N ALA A 466 -0.07 -19.98 -8.07
CA ALA A 466 1.00 -20.91 -8.45
C ALA A 466 2.29 -20.16 -8.84
N ASN A 467 2.16 -19.09 -9.63
CA ASN A 467 3.28 -18.23 -10.00
C ASN A 467 3.86 -17.49 -8.78
N ARG A 468 3.02 -17.00 -7.87
CA ARG A 468 3.43 -16.40 -6.60
C ARG A 468 4.23 -17.39 -5.74
N ALA A 469 3.79 -18.64 -5.62
CA ALA A 469 4.55 -19.66 -4.92
C ALA A 469 5.93 -19.92 -5.56
N GLN A 470 6.04 -19.88 -6.89
CA GLN A 470 7.33 -19.96 -7.59
C GLN A 470 8.21 -18.73 -7.33
N ILE A 471 7.65 -17.51 -7.35
CA ILE A 471 8.36 -16.28 -6.99
C ILE A 471 8.94 -16.40 -5.58
N PHE A 472 8.12 -16.79 -4.60
CA PHE A 472 8.57 -16.98 -3.22
C PHE A 472 9.66 -18.04 -3.10
N THR A 473 9.52 -19.17 -3.78
CA THR A 473 10.53 -20.24 -3.77
C THR A 473 11.88 -19.77 -4.31
N VAL A 474 11.88 -19.01 -5.41
CA VAL A 474 13.10 -18.42 -5.99
C VAL A 474 13.74 -17.43 -5.01
N LEU A 475 12.95 -16.55 -4.41
CA LEU A 475 13.46 -15.55 -3.46
C LEU A 475 14.01 -16.21 -2.19
N GLU A 476 13.30 -17.18 -1.60
CA GLU A 476 13.77 -17.96 -0.44
C GLU A 476 15.11 -18.64 -0.74
N GLY A 477 15.22 -19.30 -1.90
CA GLY A 477 16.45 -19.94 -2.35
C GLY A 477 17.60 -18.94 -2.56
N ALA A 478 17.31 -17.78 -3.15
CA ALA A 478 18.31 -16.75 -3.43
C ALA A 478 18.90 -16.15 -2.14
N ILE A 479 18.06 -15.92 -1.13
CA ILE A 479 18.51 -15.46 0.20
C ILE A 479 19.40 -16.51 0.87
N GLY A 480 18.97 -17.78 0.88
CA GLY A 480 19.77 -18.87 1.44
C GLY A 480 21.11 -19.09 0.72
N ASN A 481 21.12 -18.95 -0.61
CA ASN A 481 22.35 -19.00 -1.42
C ASN A 481 23.30 -17.84 -1.09
N LEU A 482 22.78 -16.63 -0.86
CA LEU A 482 23.59 -15.50 -0.43
C LEU A 482 24.23 -15.74 0.93
N GLU A 483 23.48 -16.16 1.94
CA GLU A 483 24.05 -16.49 3.26
C GLU A 483 25.18 -17.52 3.15
N THR A 484 24.95 -18.58 2.36
CA THR A 484 25.91 -19.66 2.16
C THR A 484 27.17 -19.15 1.47
N SER A 485 27.03 -18.39 0.38
CA SER A 485 28.18 -17.89 -0.40
C SER A 485 28.98 -16.81 0.33
N LEU A 486 28.31 -16.00 1.15
CA LEU A 486 28.94 -14.94 1.96
C LEU A 486 29.48 -15.47 3.30
N ASN A 487 29.16 -16.71 3.67
CA ASN A 487 29.44 -17.30 4.98
C ASN A 487 28.98 -16.37 6.13
N THR A 488 27.76 -15.84 6.01
CA THR A 488 27.16 -14.94 7.00
C THR A 488 25.70 -15.29 7.22
N LYS A 489 25.16 -14.88 8.36
CA LYS A 489 23.74 -14.93 8.64
C LYS A 489 23.17 -13.52 8.62
N PHE A 490 22.03 -13.33 7.97
CA PHE A 490 21.42 -12.00 7.85
C PHE A 490 20.88 -11.49 9.21
N ASN A 491 20.54 -12.39 10.13
CA ASN A 491 20.22 -12.04 11.52
C ASN A 491 21.46 -11.83 12.42
N ALA A 492 22.69 -11.83 11.89
CA ALA A 492 23.88 -11.59 12.69
C ALA A 492 23.92 -10.15 13.21
N THR A 493 24.25 -10.01 14.50
CA THR A 493 24.32 -8.73 15.18
C THR A 493 25.69 -8.46 15.78
N THR A 494 25.99 -7.19 16.05
CA THR A 494 27.20 -6.73 16.70
C THR A 494 26.91 -5.52 17.60
N ASN A 495 27.71 -5.36 18.66
CA ASN A 495 27.67 -4.20 19.56
C ASN A 495 28.82 -3.20 19.30
N VAL A 496 29.59 -3.40 18.23
CA VAL A 496 30.65 -2.48 17.80
C VAL A 496 30.39 -1.96 16.40
N GLN A 497 30.96 -0.80 16.09
CA GLN A 497 30.99 -0.26 14.74
C GLN A 497 31.88 -1.14 13.85
N LEU A 498 31.37 -1.54 12.70
CA LEU A 498 32.07 -2.28 11.65
C LEU A 498 32.55 -1.39 10.50
#